data_AF-A0A916E0X3-F1
#
_entry.id   AF-A0A916E0X3-F1
#
_cell.length_a   1.000
_cell.length_b   1.000
_cell.length_c   1.000
_cell.angle_alpha   90.00
_cell.angle_beta   90.00
_cell.angle_gamma   90.00
#
_symmetry.space_group_name_H-M   'P 1'
#
loop_
_entity.id
_entity.type
_entity.pdbx_description
1 polymer ?
#
loop_
_entity_poly.entity_id
_entity_poly.type
_entity_poly.pdbx_seq_one_letter_code
_entity_poly.pdbx_strand_id
1 'polypeptide(L)'
;MEESLSKEWQDNKSDPSLSERENPLKLLKSINKTQFITFFVTYLSWTFVSFDYFIVTFTLPYIAKDFKLKPSDVAVSITLMLTFRPLGALIFGLLSDKYGRKYPLMANIFIFSGLQLASGFAPNFLTYSITRAIFGMAMGGEWGLGAALAMEALPLESRGLLSGILQEGYALGFLLAAYQNQKNGKDCMQNVKQLKLIHVKKLGQS
;
A
#
# COMPACT_ATOMS: atom_id res chain seq x y z
N MET A 1 21.14 -23.51 -35.91
CA MET A 1 19.98 -22.84 -35.27
C MET A 1 20.35 -22.33 -33.88
N GLU A 2 20.98 -23.14 -33.02
CA GLU A 2 21.54 -22.66 -31.74
C GLU A 2 22.65 -21.62 -31.93
N GLU A 3 23.51 -21.82 -32.94
CA GLU A 3 24.63 -20.93 -33.24
C GLU A 3 24.21 -19.59 -33.87
N SER A 4 23.04 -19.53 -34.52
CA SER A 4 22.49 -18.28 -35.05
C SER A 4 21.82 -17.45 -33.95
N LEU A 5 21.13 -18.12 -33.03
CA LEU A 5 20.57 -17.48 -31.84
C LEU A 5 21.68 -16.94 -30.94
N SER A 6 22.74 -17.71 -30.68
CA SER A 6 23.85 -17.25 -29.85
C SER A 6 24.57 -16.03 -30.45
N LYS A 7 24.71 -15.98 -31.80
CA LYS A 7 25.25 -14.81 -32.51
C LYS A 7 24.35 -13.59 -32.40
N GLU A 8 23.04 -13.74 -32.57
CA GLU A 8 22.07 -12.65 -32.42
C GLU A 8 22.04 -12.10 -30.98
N TRP A 9 22.13 -12.99 -29.98
CA TRP A 9 22.27 -12.61 -28.57
C TRP A 9 23.60 -11.90 -28.26
N GLN A 10 24.70 -12.29 -28.90
CA GLN A 10 26.01 -11.65 -28.75
C GLN A 10 26.03 -10.26 -29.39
N ASP A 11 25.45 -10.13 -30.60
CA ASP A 11 25.41 -8.90 -31.38
C ASP A 11 24.55 -7.82 -30.67
N ASN A 12 23.43 -8.24 -30.08
CA ASN A 12 22.58 -7.38 -29.26
C ASN A 12 23.30 -6.93 -27.97
N LYS A 13 24.18 -7.77 -27.40
CA LYS A 13 24.95 -7.41 -26.20
C LYS A 13 26.08 -6.41 -26.49
N SER A 14 26.57 -6.40 -27.72
CA SER A 14 27.61 -5.47 -28.19
C SER A 14 27.08 -4.13 -28.67
N ASP A 15 25.77 -3.92 -28.76
CA ASP A 15 25.20 -2.61 -29.09
C ASP A 15 25.50 -1.60 -27.97
N PRO A 16 26.31 -0.56 -28.22
CA PRO A 16 26.61 0.46 -27.22
C PRO A 16 25.36 1.18 -26.70
N SER A 17 24.26 1.20 -27.47
CA SER A 17 22.97 1.78 -27.05
C SER A 17 22.31 1.02 -25.90
N LEU A 18 22.62 -0.26 -25.71
CA LEU A 18 22.11 -1.07 -24.61
C LEU A 18 22.97 -0.93 -23.36
N SER A 19 24.30 -0.86 -23.50
CA SER A 19 25.22 -0.57 -22.38
C SER A 19 24.97 0.81 -21.75
N GLU A 20 24.53 1.79 -22.53
CA GLU A 20 24.21 3.12 -22.02
C GLU A 20 22.88 3.14 -21.23
N ARG A 21 21.94 2.23 -21.55
CA ARG A 21 20.70 1.97 -20.79
C ARG A 21 20.94 1.21 -19.48
N GLU A 22 22.12 0.64 -19.26
CA GLU A 22 22.42 -0.07 -18.00
C GLU A 22 22.73 0.88 -16.84
N ASN A 23 22.99 2.18 -17.09
CA ASN A 23 23.37 3.14 -16.04
C ASN A 23 22.14 3.68 -15.27
N PRO A 24 21.82 3.18 -14.06
CA PRO A 24 20.60 3.57 -13.34
C PRO A 24 20.62 5.05 -12.96
N LEU A 25 21.80 5.63 -12.77
CA LEU A 25 21.98 7.03 -12.36
C LEU A 25 21.75 8.02 -13.52
N LYS A 26 22.09 7.64 -14.76
CA LYS A 26 21.84 8.48 -15.95
C LYS A 26 20.36 8.41 -16.35
N LEU A 27 19.74 7.25 -16.16
CA LEU A 27 18.30 7.00 -16.29
C LEU A 27 17.45 7.83 -15.32
N LEU A 28 17.85 7.92 -14.05
CA LEU A 28 17.14 8.76 -13.08
C LEU A 28 17.28 10.26 -13.40
N LYS A 29 18.39 10.66 -14.04
CA LYS A 29 18.69 12.06 -14.37
C LYS A 29 17.98 12.55 -15.65
N SER A 30 17.48 11.65 -16.49
CA SER A 30 16.68 12.00 -17.68
C SER A 30 15.20 12.24 -17.37
N ILE A 31 14.76 12.01 -16.13
CA ILE A 31 13.37 12.15 -15.71
C ILE A 31 13.02 13.62 -15.51
N ASN A 32 11.97 14.08 -16.18
CA ASN A 32 11.46 15.43 -16.04
C ASN A 32 10.79 15.60 -14.65
N LYS A 33 10.84 16.81 -14.09
CA LYS A 33 10.32 17.13 -12.74
C LYS A 33 8.85 16.71 -12.57
N THR A 34 8.02 16.90 -13.59
CA THR A 34 6.61 16.49 -13.59
C THR A 34 6.45 14.96 -13.56
N GLN A 35 7.28 14.22 -14.29
CA GLN A 35 7.24 12.75 -14.30
C GLN A 35 7.67 12.18 -12.96
N PHE A 36 8.71 12.77 -12.36
CA PHE A 36 9.17 12.42 -11.01
C PHE A 36 8.09 12.70 -9.97
N ILE A 37 7.41 13.85 -10.04
CA ILE A 37 6.31 14.18 -9.12
C ILE A 37 5.17 13.17 -9.26
N THR A 38 4.73 12.85 -10.48
CA THR A 38 3.66 11.85 -10.71
C THR A 38 4.05 10.50 -10.13
N PHE A 39 5.27 10.03 -10.41
CA PHE A 39 5.79 8.79 -9.86
C PHE A 39 5.81 8.81 -8.33
N PHE A 40 6.33 9.87 -7.73
CA PHE A 40 6.45 10.01 -6.29
C PHE A 40 5.08 10.09 -5.60
N VAL A 41 4.12 10.79 -6.18
CA VAL A 41 2.73 10.85 -5.68
C VAL A 41 2.10 9.47 -5.71
N THR A 42 2.21 8.74 -6.83
CA THR A 42 1.68 7.37 -6.93
C THR A 42 2.36 6.44 -5.93
N TYR A 43 3.68 6.53 -5.80
CA TYR A 43 4.47 5.74 -4.85
C TYR A 43 4.07 6.00 -3.40
N LEU A 44 3.90 7.27 -3.02
CA LEU A 44 3.42 7.65 -1.69
C LEU A 44 1.99 7.15 -1.47
N SER A 45 1.11 7.31 -2.45
CA SER A 45 -0.27 6.83 -2.40
C SER A 45 -0.31 5.34 -2.11
N TRP A 46 0.45 4.55 -2.87
CA TRP A 46 0.58 3.11 -2.66
C TRP A 46 1.15 2.73 -1.28
N THR A 47 2.13 3.50 -0.80
CA THR A 47 2.69 3.34 0.54
C THR A 47 1.65 3.59 1.63
N PHE A 48 0.85 4.65 1.51
CA PHE A 48 -0.21 5.00 2.46
C PHE A 48 -1.34 3.97 2.49
N VAL A 49 -1.78 3.48 1.32
CA VAL A 49 -2.77 2.40 1.23
C VAL A 49 -2.27 1.13 1.92
N SER A 50 -1.01 0.77 1.67
CA SER A 50 -0.39 -0.40 2.28
C SER A 50 -0.26 -0.24 3.80
N PHE A 51 0.15 0.95 4.25
CA PHE A 51 0.21 1.29 5.66
C PHE A 51 -1.14 1.13 6.36
N ASP A 52 -2.24 1.63 5.78
CA ASP A 52 -3.59 1.46 6.37
C ASP A 52 -4.01 -0.01 6.43
N TYR A 53 -3.79 -0.77 5.36
CA TYR A 53 -4.10 -2.19 5.34
C TYR A 53 -3.36 -2.96 6.45
N PHE A 54 -2.07 -2.68 6.63
CA PHE A 54 -1.26 -3.37 7.63
C PHE A 54 -1.56 -2.91 9.06
N ILE A 55 -1.81 -1.63 9.29
CA ILE A 55 -2.11 -1.16 10.64
C ILE A 55 -3.42 -1.76 11.16
N VAL A 56 -4.42 -1.94 10.31
CA VAL A 56 -5.68 -2.62 10.65
C VAL A 56 -5.44 -4.09 10.98
N THR A 57 -4.60 -4.75 10.19
CA THR A 57 -4.22 -6.15 10.44
C THR A 57 -3.51 -6.32 11.78
N PHE A 58 -2.61 -5.39 12.14
CA PHE A 58 -1.91 -5.42 13.43
C PHE A 58 -2.79 -5.00 14.60
N THR A 59 -3.76 -4.12 14.38
CA THR A 59 -4.66 -3.63 15.43
C THR A 59 -5.93 -4.44 15.59
N LEU A 60 -6.12 -5.49 14.78
CA LEU A 60 -7.22 -6.45 14.85
C LEU A 60 -7.60 -6.89 16.28
N PRO A 61 -6.67 -7.30 17.17
CA PRO A 61 -7.04 -7.70 18.53
C PRO A 61 -7.56 -6.53 19.40
N TYR A 62 -7.13 -5.30 19.13
CA TYR A 62 -7.64 -4.11 19.82
C TYR A 62 -9.04 -3.76 19.33
N ILE A 63 -9.26 -3.80 18.01
CA ILE A 63 -10.58 -3.62 17.39
C ILE A 63 -11.57 -4.68 17.93
N ALA A 64 -11.14 -5.94 18.02
CA ALA A 64 -11.95 -7.01 18.60
C ALA A 64 -12.35 -6.73 20.06
N LYS A 65 -11.44 -6.16 20.85
CA LYS A 65 -11.72 -5.78 22.24
C LYS A 65 -12.73 -4.63 22.34
N ASP A 66 -12.62 -3.62 21.47
CA ASP A 66 -13.50 -2.46 21.47
C ASP A 66 -14.93 -2.82 21.05
N PHE A 67 -15.08 -3.70 20.05
CA PHE A 67 -16.37 -4.22 19.61
C PHE A 67 -16.90 -5.40 20.44
N LYS A 68 -16.14 -5.87 21.45
CA LYS A 68 -16.45 -7.07 22.27
C LYS A 68 -16.69 -8.34 21.44
N LEU A 69 -15.98 -8.47 20.32
CA LEU A 69 -16.07 -9.61 19.40
C LEU A 69 -14.82 -10.49 19.49
N LYS A 70 -14.90 -11.70 18.93
CA LYS A 70 -13.71 -12.54 18.79
C LYS A 70 -12.84 -12.01 17.64
N PRO A 71 -11.50 -12.14 17.72
CA PRO A 71 -10.62 -11.79 16.60
C PRO A 71 -10.97 -12.47 15.28
N SER A 72 -11.49 -13.71 15.33
CA SER A 72 -11.98 -14.44 14.16
C SER A 72 -13.09 -13.69 13.41
N ASP A 73 -13.98 -13.05 14.15
CA ASP A 73 -15.16 -12.39 13.58
C ASP A 73 -14.75 -11.07 12.94
N VAL A 74 -13.78 -10.37 13.54
CA VAL A 74 -13.18 -9.16 12.97
C VAL A 74 -12.40 -9.46 11.70
N ALA A 75 -11.74 -10.62 11.61
CA ALA A 75 -11.01 -11.04 10.41
C ALA A 75 -11.93 -11.18 9.17
N VAL A 76 -13.22 -11.46 9.35
CA VAL A 76 -14.21 -11.51 8.26
C VAL A 76 -14.26 -10.17 7.50
N SER A 77 -14.09 -9.03 8.19
CA SER A 77 -14.06 -7.72 7.55
C SER A 77 -12.89 -7.56 6.57
N ILE A 78 -11.73 -8.13 6.91
CA ILE A 78 -10.54 -8.13 6.05
C ILE A 78 -10.76 -9.06 4.85
N THR A 79 -11.34 -10.24 5.09
CA THR A 79 -11.69 -11.17 4.00
C THR A 79 -12.64 -10.52 3.01
N LEU A 80 -13.70 -9.85 3.49
CA LEU A 80 -14.62 -9.10 2.64
C LEU A 80 -13.87 -8.05 1.81
N MET A 81 -13.04 -7.23 2.45
CA MET A 81 -12.22 -6.23 1.76
C MET A 81 -11.39 -6.86 0.63
N LEU A 82 -10.76 -8.01 0.87
CA LEU A 82 -9.97 -8.73 -0.15
C LEU A 82 -10.85 -9.30 -1.28
N THR A 83 -12.05 -9.78 -0.97
CA THR A 83 -13.02 -10.28 -1.97
C THR A 83 -13.54 -9.16 -2.86
N PHE A 84 -13.78 -7.98 -2.31
CA PHE A 84 -14.27 -6.82 -3.08
C PHE A 84 -13.16 -6.08 -3.85
N ARG A 85 -11.89 -6.32 -3.51
CA ARG A 85 -10.73 -5.75 -4.23
C ARG A 85 -10.73 -5.98 -5.75
N PRO A 86 -10.89 -7.21 -6.29
CA PRO A 86 -10.96 -7.42 -7.74
C PRO A 86 -12.17 -6.73 -8.36
N LEU A 87 -13.30 -6.63 -7.65
CA LEU A 87 -14.48 -5.92 -8.14
C LEU A 87 -14.19 -4.42 -8.35
N GLY A 88 -13.50 -3.80 -7.39
CA GLY A 88 -13.04 -2.42 -7.53
C GLY A 88 -12.04 -2.23 -8.66
N ALA A 89 -11.07 -3.14 -8.80
CA ALA A 89 -10.10 -3.09 -9.89
C ALA A 89 -10.77 -3.13 -11.27
N LEU A 90 -11.81 -3.96 -11.45
CA LEU A 90 -12.59 -4.02 -12.69
C LEU A 90 -13.35 -2.72 -12.94
N ILE A 91 -14.07 -2.21 -11.95
CA ILE A 91 -14.88 -0.98 -12.09
C ILE A 91 -13.99 0.22 -12.42
N PHE A 92 -12.93 0.42 -11.63
CA PHE A 92 -12.01 1.54 -11.83
C PHE A 92 -11.15 1.37 -13.09
N GLY A 93 -10.83 0.14 -13.50
CA GLY A 93 -10.18 -0.16 -14.78
C GLY A 93 -11.02 0.29 -15.96
N LEU A 94 -12.28 -0.12 -16.03
CA LEU A 94 -13.23 0.30 -17.07
C LEU A 94 -13.45 1.81 -17.06
N LEU A 95 -13.50 2.42 -15.87
CA LEU A 95 -13.64 3.87 -15.74
C LEU A 95 -12.39 4.61 -16.28
N SER A 96 -11.21 4.02 -16.12
CA SER A 96 -9.94 4.54 -16.63
C SER A 96 -9.87 4.57 -18.15
N ASP A 97 -10.43 3.54 -18.78
CA ASP A 97 -10.44 3.42 -20.23
C ASP A 97 -11.38 4.46 -20.87
N LYS A 98 -12.47 4.82 -20.19
CA LYS A 98 -13.48 5.76 -20.70
C LYS A 98 -13.17 7.22 -20.41
N TYR A 99 -12.70 7.54 -19.21
CA TYR A 99 -12.51 8.93 -18.75
C TYR A 99 -11.05 9.38 -18.70
N GLY A 100 -10.12 8.50 -19.08
CA GLY A 100 -8.67 8.72 -18.97
C GLY A 100 -8.17 8.53 -17.54
N ARG A 101 -6.89 8.19 -17.37
CA ARG A 101 -6.34 7.69 -16.10
C ARG A 101 -6.28 8.70 -14.94
N LYS A 102 -6.16 10.00 -15.25
CA LYS A 102 -5.99 11.05 -14.22
C LYS A 102 -7.23 11.31 -13.37
N TYR A 103 -8.43 11.33 -13.98
CA TYR A 103 -9.67 11.70 -13.27
C TYR A 103 -10.14 10.61 -12.30
N PRO A 104 -10.15 9.31 -12.68
CA PRO A 104 -10.46 8.20 -11.79
C PRO A 104 -9.47 8.10 -10.64
N LEU A 105 -8.18 8.39 -10.85
CA LEU A 105 -7.21 8.38 -9.76
C LEU A 105 -7.52 9.45 -8.71
N MET A 106 -7.84 10.68 -9.14
CA MET A 106 -8.25 11.74 -8.21
C MET A 106 -9.54 11.37 -7.47
N ALA A 107 -10.55 10.86 -8.18
CA ALA A 107 -11.80 10.42 -7.58
C ALA A 107 -11.56 9.31 -6.54
N ASN A 108 -10.67 8.37 -6.84
CA ASN A 108 -10.32 7.29 -5.94
C ASN A 108 -9.65 7.80 -4.66
N ILE A 109 -8.74 8.79 -4.75
CA ILE A 109 -8.10 9.41 -3.58
C ILE A 109 -9.15 10.10 -2.67
N PHE A 110 -10.14 10.77 -3.25
CA PHE A 110 -11.24 11.37 -2.47
C PHE A 110 -12.10 10.31 -1.78
N ILE A 111 -12.46 9.23 -2.49
CA ILE A 111 -13.23 8.11 -1.96
C ILE A 111 -12.46 7.43 -0.82
N PHE A 112 -11.18 7.14 -1.04
CA PHE A 112 -10.27 6.56 -0.06
C PHE A 112 -10.21 7.41 1.21
N SER A 113 -9.96 8.71 1.07
CA SER A 113 -9.84 9.63 2.21
C SER A 113 -11.16 9.73 3.00
N GLY A 114 -12.30 9.79 2.31
CA GLY A 114 -13.63 9.81 2.94
C GLY A 114 -13.93 8.51 3.69
N LEU A 115 -13.63 7.36 3.10
CA LEU A 115 -13.82 6.05 3.72
C LEU A 115 -12.90 5.84 4.91
N GLN A 116 -11.66 6.34 4.84
CA GLN A 116 -10.72 6.29 5.95
C GLN A 116 -11.28 7.01 7.17
N LEU A 117 -11.77 8.24 6.99
CA LEU A 117 -12.41 9.01 8.05
C LEU A 117 -13.67 8.32 8.55
N ALA A 118 -14.53 7.84 7.65
CA ALA A 118 -15.76 7.13 8.02
C ALA A 118 -15.48 5.85 8.83
N SER A 119 -14.38 5.14 8.55
CA SER A 119 -14.02 3.92 9.26
C SER A 119 -13.63 4.18 10.72
N GLY A 120 -13.07 5.37 11.02
CA GLY A 120 -12.71 5.78 12.38
C GLY A 120 -13.91 6.20 13.23
N PHE A 121 -15.00 6.65 12.61
CA PHE A 121 -16.24 7.04 13.29
C PHE A 121 -17.31 5.94 13.31
N ALA A 122 -16.98 4.72 12.89
CA ALA A 122 -17.95 3.63 12.78
C ALA A 122 -18.47 3.21 14.18
N PRO A 123 -19.78 3.35 14.48
CA PRO A 123 -20.33 3.02 15.80
C PRO A 123 -20.53 1.51 15.99
N ASN A 124 -20.74 0.77 14.89
CA ASN A 124 -21.09 -0.65 14.89
C ASN A 124 -20.14 -1.44 13.99
N PHE A 125 -19.91 -2.71 14.35
CA PHE A 125 -19.06 -3.62 13.58
C PHE A 125 -19.54 -3.86 12.13
N LEU A 126 -20.86 -3.87 11.91
CA LEU A 126 -21.44 -4.00 10.57
C LEU A 126 -21.08 -2.80 9.69
N THR A 127 -21.24 -1.58 10.21
CA THR A 127 -20.87 -0.35 9.50
C THR A 127 -19.37 -0.33 9.20
N TYR A 128 -18.54 -0.69 10.18
CA TYR A 128 -17.11 -0.83 10.00
C TYR A 128 -16.77 -1.83 8.87
N SER A 129 -17.40 -2.99 8.85
CA SER A 129 -17.18 -4.03 7.84
C SER A 129 -17.59 -3.60 6.43
N ILE A 130 -18.71 -2.87 6.30
CA ILE A 130 -19.16 -2.32 5.01
C ILE A 130 -18.19 -1.24 4.52
N THR A 131 -17.79 -0.30 5.39
CA THR A 131 -16.79 0.72 5.03
C THR A 131 -15.48 0.07 4.58
N ARG A 132 -15.06 -1.02 5.23
CA ARG A 132 -13.88 -1.81 4.84
C ARG A 132 -14.06 -2.54 3.52
N ALA A 133 -15.24 -3.08 3.22
CA ALA A 133 -15.52 -3.68 1.93
C ALA A 133 -15.41 -2.65 0.79
N ILE A 134 -15.96 -1.45 0.98
CA ILE A 134 -15.87 -0.35 0.01
C ILE A 134 -14.41 0.14 -0.12
N PHE A 135 -13.68 0.22 0.99
CA PHE A 135 -12.26 0.53 0.98
C PHE A 135 -11.46 -0.49 0.14
N GLY A 136 -11.81 -1.79 0.23
CA GLY A 136 -11.22 -2.82 -0.62
C GLY A 136 -11.41 -2.55 -2.11
N MET A 137 -12.58 -2.06 -2.51
CA MET A 137 -12.82 -1.64 -3.90
C MET A 137 -11.92 -0.47 -4.31
N ALA A 138 -11.78 0.55 -3.46
CA ALA A 138 -10.92 1.70 -3.73
C ALA A 138 -9.43 1.31 -3.82
N MET A 139 -8.97 0.44 -2.91
CA MET A 139 -7.61 -0.12 -2.90
C MET A 139 -7.31 -0.89 -4.20
N GLY A 140 -8.28 -1.66 -4.71
CA GLY A 140 -8.13 -2.41 -5.95
C GLY A 140 -7.98 -1.51 -7.18
N GLY A 141 -8.73 -0.41 -7.23
CA GLY A 141 -8.64 0.59 -8.31
C GLY A 141 -7.35 1.39 -8.27
N GLU A 142 -6.86 1.74 -7.08
CA GLU A 142 -5.68 2.61 -6.93
C GLU A 142 -4.42 1.99 -7.52
N TRP A 143 -4.17 0.71 -7.25
CA TRP A 143 -2.97 0.04 -7.72
C TRP A 143 -2.92 0.01 -9.25
N GLY A 144 -4.03 -0.36 -9.90
CA GLY A 144 -4.11 -0.43 -11.36
C GLY A 144 -3.98 0.96 -12.02
N LEU A 145 -4.75 1.93 -11.54
CA LEU A 145 -4.72 3.31 -12.05
C LEU A 145 -3.36 3.98 -11.83
N GLY A 146 -2.81 3.83 -10.62
CA GLY A 146 -1.55 4.41 -10.20
C GLY A 146 -0.38 3.82 -10.97
N ALA A 147 -0.26 2.50 -11.01
CA ALA A 147 0.81 1.84 -11.75
C ALA A 147 0.77 2.21 -13.24
N ALA A 148 -0.42 2.22 -13.85
CA ALA A 148 -0.59 2.60 -15.24
C ALA A 148 -0.18 4.06 -15.50
N LEU A 149 -0.61 5.01 -14.65
CA LEU A 149 -0.28 6.42 -14.77
C LEU A 149 1.22 6.68 -14.56
N ALA A 150 1.82 6.02 -13.55
CA ALA A 150 3.25 6.12 -13.29
C ALA A 150 4.06 5.58 -14.49
N MET A 151 3.70 4.43 -15.04
CA MET A 151 4.39 3.88 -16.22
C MET A 151 4.22 4.74 -17.47
N GLU A 152 3.05 5.35 -17.67
CA GLU A 152 2.84 6.30 -18.78
C GLU A 152 3.69 7.56 -18.65
N ALA A 153 3.81 8.09 -17.44
CA ALA A 153 4.59 9.29 -17.19
C ALA A 153 6.09 9.04 -17.40
N LEU A 154 6.58 7.81 -17.24
CA LEU A 154 8.00 7.49 -17.27
C LEU A 154 8.53 7.11 -18.66
N PRO A 155 9.80 7.45 -18.98
CA PRO A 155 10.45 7.03 -20.21
C PRO A 155 10.64 5.51 -20.23
N LEU A 156 10.45 4.89 -21.42
CA LEU A 156 10.44 3.44 -21.65
C LEU A 156 11.58 2.69 -20.96
N GLU A 157 12.77 3.26 -20.99
CA GLU A 157 14.00 2.65 -20.46
C GLU A 157 14.02 2.57 -18.93
N SER A 158 13.35 3.50 -18.24
CA SER A 158 13.32 3.57 -16.76
C SER A 158 12.16 2.80 -16.12
N ARG A 159 11.17 2.36 -16.92
CA ARG A 159 9.94 1.71 -16.43
C ARG A 159 10.23 0.42 -15.67
N GLY A 160 11.21 -0.36 -16.12
CA GLY A 160 11.62 -1.59 -15.43
C GLY A 160 12.07 -1.33 -13.99
N LEU A 161 13.09 -0.49 -13.81
CA LEU A 161 13.63 -0.15 -12.49
C LEU A 161 12.59 0.54 -11.59
N LEU A 162 11.87 1.53 -12.14
CA LEU A 162 10.92 2.32 -11.38
C LEU A 162 9.65 1.54 -11.02
N SER A 163 9.25 0.54 -11.82
CA SER A 163 8.15 -0.37 -11.44
C SER A 163 8.51 -1.21 -10.22
N GLY A 164 9.76 -1.67 -10.12
CA GLY A 164 10.27 -2.35 -8.92
C GLY A 164 10.22 -1.43 -7.70
N ILE A 165 10.72 -0.20 -7.83
CA ILE A 165 10.65 0.80 -6.75
C ILE A 165 9.19 1.09 -6.37
N LEU A 166 8.28 1.18 -7.33
CA LEU A 166 6.86 1.39 -7.06
C LEU A 166 6.26 0.25 -6.23
N GLN A 167 6.64 -0.99 -6.53
CA GLN A 167 6.23 -2.17 -5.77
C GLN A 167 6.77 -2.18 -4.33
N GLU A 168 8.01 -1.71 -4.13
CA GLU A 168 8.64 -1.58 -2.80
C GLU A 168 7.90 -0.60 -1.87
N GLY A 169 7.07 0.30 -2.41
CA GLY A 169 6.16 1.12 -1.59
C GLY A 169 5.26 0.28 -0.66
N TYR A 170 4.92 -0.94 -1.07
CA TYR A 170 4.18 -1.89 -0.22
C TYR A 170 4.98 -2.33 1.01
N ALA A 171 6.26 -2.66 0.82
CA ALA A 171 7.16 -3.07 1.89
C ALA A 171 7.44 -1.93 2.86
N LEU A 172 7.56 -0.70 2.37
CA LEU A 172 7.69 0.48 3.23
C LEU A 172 6.43 0.75 4.06
N GLY A 173 5.25 0.60 3.46
CA GLY A 173 3.99 0.70 4.20
C GLY A 173 3.90 -0.31 5.34
N PHE A 174 4.33 -1.56 5.08
CA PHE A 174 4.44 -2.60 6.10
C PHE A 174 5.39 -2.20 7.23
N LEU A 175 6.60 -1.74 6.91
CA LEU A 175 7.61 -1.33 7.90
C LEU A 175 7.11 -0.18 8.78
N LEU A 176 6.44 0.81 8.19
CA LEU A 176 5.85 1.93 8.93
C LEU A 176 4.74 1.44 9.89
N ALA A 177 3.87 0.56 9.43
CA ALA A 177 2.80 -0.01 10.26
C ALA A 177 3.37 -0.87 11.40
N ALA A 178 4.39 -1.67 11.12
CA ALA A 178 5.06 -2.49 12.11
C ALA A 178 5.76 -1.63 13.18
N TYR A 179 6.47 -0.58 12.76
CA TYR A 179 7.12 0.36 13.66
C TYR A 179 6.11 1.04 14.61
N GLN A 180 4.98 1.53 14.06
CA GLN A 180 3.93 2.14 14.86
C GLN A 180 3.31 1.17 15.86
N ASN A 181 3.01 -0.06 15.43
CA ASN A 181 2.46 -1.09 16.30
C ASN A 181 3.47 -1.49 17.40
N GLN A 182 4.76 -1.57 17.09
CA GLN A 182 5.81 -1.87 18.05
C GLN A 182 5.93 -0.77 19.13
N LYS A 183 5.79 0.50 18.75
CA LYS A 183 5.78 1.63 19.69
C LYS A 183 4.61 1.50 20.67
N ASN A 184 3.40 1.26 20.16
CA ASN A 184 2.21 1.05 20.98
C ASN A 184 2.37 -0.17 21.93
N GLY A 185 3.00 -1.25 21.47
CA GLY A 185 3.27 -2.44 22.28
C GLY A 185 4.26 -2.18 23.42
N LYS A 186 5.32 -1.40 23.18
CA LYS A 186 6.30 -1.00 24.20
C LYS A 186 5.63 -0.13 25.28
N ASP A 187 4.79 0.80 24.90
CA ASP A 187 4.07 1.69 25.83
C ASP A 187 3.09 0.89 26.71
N CYS A 188 2.38 -0.08 26.14
CA CYS A 188 1.49 -0.99 26.88
C CYS A 188 2.26 -1.83 27.92
N MET A 189 3.38 -2.44 27.52
CA MET A 189 4.22 -3.23 28.42
C MET A 189 4.84 -2.39 29.53
N GLN A 190 5.20 -1.13 29.24
CA GLN A 190 5.71 -0.19 30.22
C GLN A 190 4.64 0.19 31.25
N ASN A 191 3.41 0.46 30.82
CA ASN A 191 2.27 0.73 31.69
C ASN A 191 1.88 -0.47 32.57
N VAL A 192 1.89 -1.69 32.01
CA VAL A 192 1.61 -2.91 32.80
C VAL A 192 2.71 -3.17 33.84
N LYS A 193 3.98 -2.95 33.49
CA LYS A 193 5.09 -3.03 34.46
C LYS A 193 4.95 -2.01 35.59
N GLN A 194 4.57 -0.76 35.27
CA GLN A 194 4.30 0.28 36.27
C GLN A 194 3.13 -0.09 37.18
N LEU A 195 2.02 -0.58 36.63
CA LEU A 195 0.87 -1.06 37.41
C LEU A 195 1.21 -2.22 38.34
N LYS A 196 2.00 -3.19 37.86
CA LYS A 196 2.49 -4.30 38.72
C LYS A 196 3.40 -3.78 39.84
N LEU A 197 4.29 -2.83 39.55
CA LEU A 197 5.15 -2.21 40.58
C LEU A 197 4.35 -1.45 41.64
N ILE A 198 3.31 -0.73 41.24
CA ILE A 198 2.40 -0.03 42.17
C ILE A 198 1.61 -1.04 43.01
N HIS A 199 1.13 -2.13 42.41
CA HIS A 199 0.39 -3.17 43.13
C HIS A 199 1.27 -3.92 44.13
N VAL A 200 2.51 -4.28 43.76
CA VAL A 200 3.50 -4.89 44.66
C VAL A 200 3.87 -3.94 45.81
N LYS A 201 4.05 -2.65 45.54
CA LYS A 201 4.28 -1.65 46.60
C LYS A 201 3.11 -1.52 47.57
N LYS A 202 1.86 -1.66 47.11
CA LYS A 202 0.66 -1.63 47.97
C LYS A 202 0.53 -2.88 48.85
N LEU A 203 0.98 -4.05 48.38
CA LEU A 203 0.93 -5.30 49.13
C LEU A 203 2.06 -5.44 50.18
N GLY A 204 3.13 -4.66 50.06
CA GLY A 204 4.23 -4.63 51.04
C GLY A 204 4.06 -3.60 52.17
N GLN A 205 2.91 -2.92 52.24
CA GLN A 205 2.60 -1.90 53.27
C GLN A 205 1.44 -2.30 54.21
N SER A 206 1.02 -3.57 54.24
CA SER A 206 0.13 -4.16 55.26
C SER A 206 0.87 -5.24 56.05
#